data_AF-A0A0G4B428-F1
#
_entry.id   AF-A0A0G4B428-F1
#
_cell.length_a   1.000
_cell.length_b   1.000
_cell.length_c   1.000
_cell.angle_alpha   90.00
_cell.angle_beta   90.00
_cell.angle_gamma   90.00
#
_symmetry.space_group_name_H-M   'P 1'
#
loop_
_entity.id
_entity.type
_entity.pdbx_description
1 polymer ?
#
loop_
_entity_poly.entity_id
_entity_poly.type
_entity_poly.pdbx_seq_one_letter_code
_entity_poly.pdbx_strand_id
1 'polypeptide(L)' 'MQVLEIIKFVWPLIILQLAVQVYAIYDLAKRGKTKNLNFAIWLIIIILGEILGSIVYLLVGRAEEE' A
#
# COMPACT_ATOMS: atom_id res chain seq x y z
N MET A 1 -6.81 -20.52 -18.13
CA MET A 1 -7.73 -19.52 -17.53
C MET A 1 -7.79 -18.33 -18.46
N GLN A 2 -8.98 -17.85 -18.80
CA GLN A 2 -9.10 -16.61 -19.57
C GLN A 2 -8.73 -15.43 -18.66
N VAL A 3 -8.01 -14.43 -19.19
CA VAL A 3 -7.60 -13.22 -18.43
C VAL A 3 -8.78 -12.56 -17.72
N LEU A 4 -9.96 -12.60 -18.34
CA LEU A 4 -11.20 -12.05 -17.80
C LEU A 4 -11.66 -12.72 -16.50
N GLU A 5 -11.35 -14.00 -16.29
CA GLU A 5 -11.70 -14.73 -15.07
C GLU A 5 -10.80 -14.29 -13.91
N ILE A 6 -9.50 -14.13 -14.17
CA ILE A 6 -8.53 -13.66 -13.17
C ILE A 6 -8.91 -12.25 -12.68
N ILE A 7 -9.28 -11.36 -13.61
CA ILE A 7 -9.70 -10.00 -13.27
C ILE A 7 -10.91 -10.01 -12.31
N LYS A 8 -11.88 -10.90 -12.50
CA LYS A 8 -13.06 -10.99 -11.61
C LYS A 8 -12.69 -11.35 -10.18
N PHE A 9 -11.65 -12.15 -9.97
CA PHE A 9 -11.17 -12.52 -8.63
C PHE A 9 -10.32 -11.43 -7.99
N VAL A 10 -9.51 -10.70 -8.76
CA VAL A 10 -8.58 -9.67 -8.25
C VAL A 10 -9.27 -8.32 -8.06
N TRP A 11 -10.32 -8.03 -8.83
CA TRP A 11 -11.04 -6.76 -8.80
C TRP A 11 -11.54 -6.32 -7.42
N PRO A 12 -12.15 -7.20 -6.59
CA PRO A 12 -12.55 -6.84 -5.23
C PRO A 12 -11.37 -6.41 -4.35
N LEU A 13 -10.21 -7.05 -4.52
CA LEU A 13 -9.00 -6.73 -3.77
C LEU A 13 -8.47 -5.34 -4.16
N ILE A 14 -8.46 -5.02 -5.46
CA ILE A 14 -8.06 -3.70 -5.96
C ILE A 14 -8.97 -2.60 -5.41
N ILE A 15 -10.29 -2.81 -5.42
CA ILE A 15 -11.24 -1.84 -4.84
C ILE A 15 -10.98 -1.64 -3.36
N LEU A 16 -10.81 -2.72 -2.61
CA LEU A 16 -10.54 -2.65 -1.18
C LEU A 16 -9.24 -1.89 -0.90
N GLN A 17 -8.19 -2.18 -1.65
CA GLN A 17 -6.90 -1.50 -1.55
C GLN A 17 -7.03 0.00 -1.80
N LEU A 18 -7.69 0.39 -2.89
CA LEU A 18 -7.91 1.80 -3.22
C LEU A 18 -8.79 2.50 -2.17
N ALA A 19 -9.82 1.81 -1.64
CA ALA A 19 -10.68 2.36 -0.61
C ALA A 19 -9.92 2.65 0.69
N VAL A 20 -9.07 1.71 1.13
CA VAL A 20 -8.20 1.90 2.30
C VAL A 20 -7.20 3.03 2.05
N GLN A 21 -6.59 3.07 0.87
CA GLN A 21 -5.62 4.10 0.49
C GLN A 21 -6.24 5.49 0.53
N VAL A 22 -7.40 5.68 -0.10
CA VAL A 22 -8.14 6.95 -0.10
C VAL A 22 -8.56 7.34 1.32
N TYR A 23 -9.08 6.38 2.10
CA TYR A 23 -9.46 6.63 3.49
C TYR A 23 -8.26 7.08 4.35
N ALA A 24 -7.09 6.45 4.18
CA ALA A 24 -5.88 6.82 4.90
C ALA A 24 -5.40 8.24 4.53
N ILE A 25 -5.44 8.60 3.25
CA ILE A 25 -5.12 9.98 2.80
C ILE A 25 -6.11 10.97 3.40
N TYR A 26 -7.41 10.65 3.40
CA TYR A 26 -8.44 11.50 4.00
C TYR A 26 -8.23 11.69 5.51
N ASP A 27 -7.96 10.61 6.26
CA ASP A 27 -7.68 10.68 7.69
C ASP A 27 -6.39 11.49 7.98
N LEU A 28 -5.34 11.29 7.18
CA LEU A 28 -4.09 12.04 7.28
C LEU A 28 -4.30 13.55 7.04
N ALA A 29 -5.06 13.91 6.00
CA ALA A 29 -5.43 15.29 5.70
C ALA A 29 -6.28 15.92 6.81
N LYS A 30 -7.20 15.16 7.40
CA LYS A 30 -8.11 15.64 8.45
C LYS A 30 -7.41 15.90 9.78
N ARG A 31 -6.43 15.08 10.16
CA ARG A 31 -5.77 15.20 11.48
C ARG A 31 -4.76 16.34 11.55
N GLY A 32 -4.19 16.77 10.42
CA GLY A 32 -3.28 17.92 10.31
C GLY A 32 -1.93 17.80 11.04
N LYS A 33 -1.79 16.89 12.02
CA LYS A 33 -0.55 16.55 12.72
C LYS A 33 -0.46 15.04 12.94
N THR A 34 0.71 14.49 12.65
CA THR A 34 1.05 13.07 12.79
C THR A 34 2.07 12.90 13.92
N LYS A 35 1.96 11.82 14.70
CA LYS A 35 2.74 11.65 15.95
C LYS A 35 4.24 11.44 15.73
N ASN A 36 4.63 10.69 14.69
CA ASN A 36 6.00 10.15 14.57
C ASN A 36 6.76 10.62 13.33
N LEU A 37 6.06 10.96 12.25
CA LEU A 37 6.63 11.34 10.96
C LEU A 37 5.87 12.54 10.43
N ASN A 38 6.45 13.33 9.53
CA ASN A 38 5.75 14.47 8.93
C ASN A 38 4.66 14.00 7.93
N PHE A 39 3.77 14.92 7.55
CA PHE A 39 2.67 14.64 6.62
C PHE A 39 3.15 14.07 5.27
N ALA A 40 4.23 14.65 4.72
CA ALA A 40 4.76 14.26 3.41
C ALA A 40 5.28 12.82 3.39
N ILE A 41 5.98 12.38 4.44
CA ILE A 41 6.47 11.01 4.56
C ILE A 41 5.30 10.03 4.64
N TRP A 42 4.26 10.33 5.43
CA TRP A 42 3.06 9.47 5.48
C TRP A 42 2.34 9.39 4.13
N LEU A 43 2.22 10.50 3.41
CA LEU A 43 1.63 10.51 2.08
C LEU A 43 2.42 9.61 1.11
N ILE A 44 3.76 9.68 1.14
CA ILE A 44 4.63 8.82 0.33
C ILE A 44 4.42 7.35 0.69
N ILE A 45 4.36 7.01 1.98
CA ILE A 45 4.12 5.64 2.44
C ILE A 45 2.76 5.13 1.97
N ILE A 46 1.71 5.94 2.01
CA ILE A 46 0.37 5.53 1.57
C ILE A 46 0.33 5.33 0.05
N ILE A 47 1.02 6.16 -0.73
CA ILE A 47 1.04 6.08 -2.20
C ILE A 47 1.94 4.95 -2.69
N LEU A 48 3.12 4.80 -2.09
CA LEU A 48 4.15 3.85 -2.52
C LEU A 48 4.25 2.60 -1.64
N GLY A 49 3.33 2.39 -0.70
CA GLY A 49 3.42 1.32 0.30
C GLY A 49 3.59 -0.08 -0.30
N GLU A 50 2.96 -0.35 -1.44
CA GLU A 50 3.12 -1.59 -2.22
C GLU A 50 4.57 -1.78 -2.72
N ILE A 51 5.14 -0.71 -3.29
CA ILE A 51 6.50 -0.70 -3.83
C ILE A 51 7.51 -0.76 -2.68
N LEU A 52 7.32 0.06 -1.64
CA LEU A 52 8.17 0.09 -0.47
C LEU A 52 8.14 -1.25 0.27
N GLY A 53 6.97 -1.86 0.43
CA GLY A 53 6.84 -3.19 1.04
C GLY A 53 7.60 -4.26 0.26
N SER A 54 7.50 -4.23 -1.08
CA SER A 54 8.25 -5.14 -1.95
C SER A 54 9.76 -4.92 -1.86
N ILE A 55 10.22 -3.67 -1.86
CA ILE A 55 11.64 -3.32 -1.70
C ILE A 55 12.15 -3.80 -0.35
N VAL A 56 11.42 -3.52 0.74
CA VAL A 56 11.79 -3.94 2.10
C VAL A 56 11.86 -5.47 2.20
N TYR A 57 10.90 -6.18 1.62
CA TYR A 57 10.95 -7.65 1.56
C TYR A 57 12.20 -8.12 0.82
N LEU A 58 12.51 -7.57 -0.35
CA LEU A 58 13.69 -8.00 -1.12
C LEU A 58 15.02 -7.71 -0.41
N LEU A 59 15.10 -6.61 0.34
CA LEU A 59 16.33 -6.19 1.04
C LEU A 59 16.52 -6.85 2.41
N VAL A 60 15.42 -7.05 3.16
CA VAL A 60 15.47 -7.44 4.58
C VAL A 60 14.72 -8.74 4.84
N GLY A 61 13.61 -8.97 4.15
CA GLY A 61 12.74 -10.13 4.37
C GLY A 61 13.15 -11.39 3.59
N ARG A 62 13.94 -11.24 2.52
CA ARG A 62 14.40 -12.34 1.69
C ARG A 62 15.53 -13.08 2.41
N ALA A 63 15.21 -14.22 3.01
CA ALA A 63 16.22 -15.20 3.37
C ALA A 63 16.85 -15.76 2.08
N GLU A 64 18.17 -15.88 2.05
CA GLU A 64 18.85 -16.69 1.04
C GLU A 64 18.54 -18.16 1.38
N GLU A 65 17.89 -18.88 0.48
CA GLU A 65 17.74 -20.32 0.60
C GLU A 65 19.15 -20.94 0.49
N GLU A 66 19.68 -21.48 1.59
CA GLU A 66 20.83 -22.40 1.61
C GLU A 66 20.43 -23.80 1.13
#